data_AF-X0WBH7-F1
#
_entry.id   AF-X0WBH7-F1
#
_cell.length_a   1.000
_cell.length_b   1.000
_cell.length_c   1.000
_cell.angle_alpha   90.00
_cell.angle_beta   90.00
_cell.angle_gamma   90.00
#
_symmetry.space_group_name_H-M   'P 1'
#
loop_
_entity.id
_entity.type
_entity.pdbx_description
1 polymer ?
#
loop_
_entity_poly.entity_id
_entity_poly.type
_entity_poly.pdbx_seq_one_letter_code
_entity_poly.pdbx_strand_id
1 'polypeptide(L)'
;MIQNLSKLERQRRIKEHIFKDPFLSDKKLAELFSFSVQTIRLDRLEMGIPEMRKRIVQVAKNTPSIDKVKSLKKEEIIGELIDIELGKNGIAILKTTKDMAFGRTGIIRSHYIFSLADSLAISIIDTEVALTGIARLS
;
A
#
# COMPACT_ATOMS: atom_id res chain seq x y z
N MET A 1 -23.11 16.74 0.83
CA MET A 1 -22.96 18.10 0.30
C MET A 1 -21.68 18.73 0.86
N ILE A 2 -20.62 18.82 0.06
CA ILE A 2 -19.53 19.80 0.23
C ILE A 2 -19.10 20.20 -1.18
N GLN A 3 -19.89 21.03 -1.86
CA GLN A 3 -19.64 21.42 -3.27
C GLN A 3 -19.19 22.89 -3.41
N ASN A 4 -18.26 23.35 -2.57
CA ASN A 4 -17.55 24.60 -2.84
C ASN A 4 -16.26 24.75 -2.02
N LEU A 5 -15.29 23.85 -2.20
CA LEU A 5 -13.91 24.13 -1.80
C LEU A 5 -13.20 24.88 -2.94
N SER A 6 -12.55 25.99 -2.60
CA SER A 6 -11.62 26.65 -3.52
C SER A 6 -10.47 25.70 -3.88
N LYS A 7 -9.88 25.88 -5.06
CA LYS A 7 -8.74 25.07 -5.52
C LYS A 7 -7.61 25.04 -4.49
N LEU A 8 -7.27 26.19 -3.92
CA LEU A 8 -6.23 26.34 -2.89
C LEU A 8 -6.54 25.53 -1.63
N GLU A 9 -7.77 25.64 -1.11
CA GLU A 9 -8.15 24.91 0.10
C GLU A 9 -8.23 23.40 -0.15
N ARG A 10 -8.67 22.99 -1.35
CA ARG A 10 -8.68 21.59 -1.76
C ARG A 10 -7.25 21.03 -1.84
N GLN A 11 -6.34 21.74 -2.49
CA GLN A 11 -4.93 21.37 -2.59
C GLN A 11 -4.27 21.24 -1.20
N ARG A 12 -4.51 22.21 -0.32
CA ARG A 12 -4.03 22.18 1.07
C ARG A 12 -4.50 20.91 1.80
N ARG A 13 -5.80 20.61 1.75
CA ARG A 13 -6.36 19.42 2.41
C ARG A 13 -5.86 18.11 1.79
N ILE A 14 -5.74 18.03 0.47
CA ILE A 14 -5.16 16.86 -0.22
C ILE A 14 -3.74 16.62 0.27
N LYS A 15 -2.91 17.67 0.33
CA LYS A 15 -1.52 17.59 0.82
C LYS A 15 -1.46 17.10 2.27
N GLU A 16 -2.31 17.63 3.15
CA GLU A 16 -2.38 17.20 4.55
C GLU A 16 -2.81 15.74 4.71
N HIS A 17 -3.79 15.29 3.93
CA HIS A 17 -4.24 13.90 3.98
C HIS A 17 -3.17 12.94 3.44
N ILE A 18 -2.52 13.29 2.33
CA ILE A 18 -1.41 12.48 1.77
C ILE A 18 -0.21 12.45 2.71
N PHE A 19 0.05 13.54 3.44
CA PHE A 19 1.13 13.58 4.42
C PHE A 19 0.84 12.67 5.62
N LYS A 20 -0.41 12.64 6.10
CA LYS A 20 -0.85 11.76 7.19
C LYS A 20 -0.92 10.29 6.77
N ASP A 21 -1.40 10.03 5.56
CA ASP A 21 -1.52 8.70 4.98
C ASP A 21 -0.97 8.69 3.54
N PRO A 22 0.33 8.34 3.37
CA PRO A 22 0.99 8.26 2.06
C PRO A 22 0.35 7.24 1.11
N PHE A 23 -0.44 6.30 1.64
CA PHE A 23 -1.07 5.19 0.94
C PHE A 23 -2.42 5.56 0.31
N LEU A 24 -2.94 6.77 0.56
CA LEU A 24 -4.20 7.23 -0.02
C LEU A 24 -4.18 7.27 -1.56
N SER A 25 -5.06 6.50 -2.19
CA SER A 25 -5.24 6.52 -3.64
C SER A 25 -5.97 7.78 -4.11
N ASP A 26 -5.74 8.19 -5.37
CA ASP A 26 -6.49 9.29 -6.00
C ASP A 26 -8.01 9.04 -5.95
N LYS A 27 -8.45 7.76 -6.04
CA LYS A 27 -9.87 7.36 -5.92
C LYS A 27 -10.42 7.64 -4.52
N LYS A 28 -9.67 7.30 -3.47
CA LYS A 28 -10.12 7.53 -2.10
C LYS A 28 -10.19 9.02 -1.77
N LEU A 29 -9.20 9.79 -2.23
CA LEU A 29 -9.22 11.25 -2.13
C LEU A 29 -10.41 11.86 -2.88
N ALA A 30 -10.71 11.36 -4.08
CA ALA A 30 -11.87 11.78 -4.86
C ALA A 30 -13.20 11.54 -4.14
N GLU A 31 -13.36 10.37 -3.52
CA GLU A 31 -14.51 10.05 -2.65
C GLU A 31 -14.58 11.00 -1.45
N LEU A 32 -13.47 11.18 -0.72
CA LEU A 32 -13.40 12.01 0.49
C LEU A 32 -13.76 13.48 0.22
N PHE A 33 -13.27 14.04 -0.89
CA PHE A 33 -13.48 15.44 -1.23
C PHE A 33 -14.64 15.67 -2.21
N SER A 34 -15.31 14.61 -2.67
CA SER A 34 -16.43 14.68 -3.63
C SER A 34 -16.05 15.35 -4.97
N PHE A 35 -14.83 15.10 -5.45
CA PHE A 35 -14.34 15.55 -6.76
C PHE A 35 -14.07 14.36 -7.68
N SER A 36 -13.87 14.63 -8.98
CA SER A 36 -13.43 13.58 -9.90
C SER A 36 -11.99 13.16 -9.61
N VAL A 37 -11.65 11.91 -9.93
CA VAL A 37 -10.28 11.39 -9.83
C VAL A 37 -9.32 12.23 -10.68
N GLN A 38 -9.78 12.73 -11.82
CA GLN A 38 -9.03 13.61 -12.70
C GLN A 38 -8.68 14.93 -12.01
N THR A 39 -9.61 15.56 -11.30
CA THR A 39 -9.36 16.80 -10.55
C THR A 39 -8.32 16.58 -9.46
N ILE A 40 -8.46 15.51 -8.65
CA ILE A 40 -7.46 15.16 -7.62
C ILE A 40 -6.07 14.93 -8.24
N ARG A 41 -6.02 14.23 -9.37
CA ARG A 41 -4.76 13.94 -10.06
C ARG A 41 -4.07 15.21 -10.56
N LEU A 42 -4.82 16.14 -11.15
CA LEU A 42 -4.30 17.43 -11.60
C LEU A 42 -3.75 18.24 -10.43
N ASP A 43 -4.52 18.38 -9.35
CA ASP A 43 -4.08 19.08 -8.15
C ASP A 43 -2.80 18.47 -7.55
N ARG A 44 -2.73 17.13 -7.52
CA ARG A 44 -1.55 16.41 -7.02
C ARG A 44 -0.30 16.71 -7.87
N LEU A 45 -0.45 16.70 -9.20
CA LEU A 45 0.63 16.99 -10.14
C LEU A 45 1.11 18.44 -10.03
N GLU A 46 0.19 19.40 -9.90
CA GLU A 46 0.55 20.82 -9.71
C GLU A 46 1.33 21.06 -8.42
N MET A 47 0.99 20.34 -7.34
CA MET A 47 1.72 20.40 -6.07
C MET A 47 3.04 19.62 -6.09
N GLY A 48 3.41 18.97 -7.20
CA GLY A 48 4.61 18.13 -7.30
C GLY A 48 4.55 16.85 -6.48
N ILE A 49 3.36 16.44 -6.01
CA ILE A 49 3.20 15.24 -5.18
C ILE A 49 3.23 14.00 -6.10
N PRO A 50 4.09 13.00 -5.84
CA PRO A 50 4.18 11.83 -6.69
C PRO A 50 2.97 10.89 -6.52
N GLU A 51 2.83 9.96 -7.45
CA GLU A 51 1.78 8.93 -7.40
C GLU A 51 1.93 8.02 -6.19
N MET A 52 0.83 7.41 -5.75
CA MET A 52 0.77 6.53 -4.59
C MET A 52 1.92 5.52 -4.56
N ARG A 53 2.16 4.78 -5.66
CA ARG A 53 3.23 3.77 -5.73
C ARG A 53 4.60 4.35 -5.37
N LYS A 54 4.96 5.51 -5.92
CA LYS A 54 6.25 6.17 -5.64
C LYS A 54 6.34 6.63 -4.19
N ARG A 55 5.24 7.14 -3.62
CA ARG A 55 5.18 7.51 -2.20
C ARG A 55 5.40 6.31 -1.29
N ILE A 56 4.79 5.17 -1.61
CA ILE A 56 4.97 3.95 -0.80
C ILE A 56 6.43 3.49 -0.80
N VAL A 57 7.08 3.49 -1.96
CA VAL A 57 8.50 3.15 -2.07
C VAL A 57 9.39 4.12 -1.28
N GLN A 58 9.02 5.41 -1.20
CA GLN A 58 9.75 6.38 -0.38
C GLN A 58 9.60 6.11 1.13
N VAL A 59 8.40 5.73 1.58
CA VAL A 59 8.16 5.33 2.98
C VAL A 59 8.98 4.09 3.33
N ALA A 60 8.99 3.09 2.45
CA ALA A 60 9.73 1.84 2.65
C ALA A 60 11.22 2.02 2.93
N LYS A 61 11.86 2.93 2.19
CA LYS A 61 13.29 3.22 2.36
C LYS A 61 13.64 3.87 3.69
N ASN A 62 12.65 4.44 4.39
CA ASN A 62 12.87 5.26 5.58
C ASN A 62 12.45 4.56 6.89
N THR A 63 11.84 3.38 6.83
CA THR A 63 11.31 2.71 8.03
C THR A 63 12.01 1.37 8.30
N PRO A 64 12.71 1.19 9.44
CA PRO A 64 13.25 -0.09 9.88
C PRO A 64 12.14 -0.99 10.49
N SER A 65 11.09 -1.27 9.72
CA SER A 65 9.88 -1.99 10.18
C SER A 65 10.10 -3.49 10.41
N ILE A 66 11.18 -4.04 9.85
CA ILE A 66 11.46 -5.48 9.83
C ILE A 66 11.79 -6.04 11.22
N ASP A 67 12.45 -5.26 12.08
CA ASP A 67 12.93 -5.75 13.39
C ASP A 67 11.78 -6.00 14.39
N LYS A 68 10.55 -5.63 14.04
CA LYS A 68 9.36 -5.83 14.86
C LYS A 68 8.70 -7.19 14.64
N VAL A 69 8.97 -7.88 13.54
CA VAL A 69 8.32 -9.16 13.22
C VAL A 69 8.83 -10.26 14.14
N LYS A 70 7.93 -11.02 14.76
CA LYS A 70 8.26 -12.14 15.65
C LYS A 70 8.03 -13.51 15.01
N SER A 71 6.98 -13.61 14.19
CA SER A 71 6.47 -14.86 13.63
C SER A 71 7.28 -15.42 12.45
N LEU A 72 8.06 -14.58 11.78
CA LEU A 72 8.90 -14.93 10.63
C LEU A 72 10.24 -14.23 10.71
N LYS A 73 11.29 -14.91 10.23
CA LYS A 73 12.58 -14.25 9.96
C LYS A 73 12.46 -13.39 8.72
N LYS A 74 13.31 -12.36 8.63
CA LYS A 74 13.35 -11.42 7.50
C LYS A 74 13.46 -12.13 6.15
N GLU A 75 14.23 -13.21 6.07
CA GLU A 75 14.49 -13.97 4.84
C GLU A 75 13.29 -14.83 4.41
N GLU A 76 12.35 -15.09 5.32
CA GLU A 76 11.14 -15.88 5.07
C GLU A 76 9.98 -15.00 4.59
N ILE A 77 10.12 -13.67 4.70
CA ILE A 77 9.09 -12.72 4.29
C ILE A 77 9.09 -12.57 2.76
N ILE A 78 7.92 -12.80 2.16
CA ILE A 78 7.71 -12.61 0.72
C ILE A 78 7.44 -11.13 0.45
N GLY A 79 8.26 -10.55 -0.43
CA GLY A 79 8.18 -9.13 -0.80
C GLY A 79 8.99 -8.24 0.14
N GLU A 80 8.71 -6.94 0.07
CA GLU A 80 9.37 -5.91 0.88
C GLU A 80 8.34 -5.36 1.87
N LEU A 81 8.60 -5.52 3.17
CA LEU A 81 7.77 -4.96 4.22
C LEU A 81 8.03 -3.45 4.34
N ILE A 82 6.98 -2.67 4.16
CA ILE A 82 7.03 -1.21 4.13
C ILE A 82 6.70 -0.63 5.51
N ASP A 83 5.62 -1.14 6.10
CA ASP A 83 5.14 -0.71 7.40
C ASP A 83 4.46 -1.88 8.11
N ILE A 84 4.52 -1.89 9.43
CA ILE A 84 3.87 -2.92 10.23
C ILE A 84 3.50 -2.42 11.63
N GLU A 85 2.27 -2.71 12.00
CA GLU A 85 1.72 -2.56 13.33
C GLU A 85 1.18 -3.91 13.80
N LEU A 86 1.94 -4.58 14.66
CA LEU A 86 1.62 -5.92 15.16
C LEU A 86 0.20 -5.96 15.76
N GLY A 87 -0.53 -7.01 15.43
CA GLY A 87 -1.92 -7.25 15.83
C GLY A 87 -2.94 -6.36 15.14
N LYS A 88 -2.55 -5.45 14.23
CA LYS A 88 -3.47 -4.50 13.58
C LYS A 88 -3.39 -4.52 12.07
N ASN A 89 -2.28 -4.06 11.50
CA ASN A 89 -2.16 -3.88 10.05
C ASN A 89 -0.69 -3.99 9.62
N GLY A 90 -0.49 -4.13 8.31
CA GLY A 90 0.83 -4.12 7.70
C GLY A 90 0.71 -3.88 6.22
N ILE A 91 1.81 -3.44 5.63
CA ILE A 91 1.90 -3.08 4.22
C ILE A 91 3.17 -3.70 3.65
N ALA A 92 3.02 -4.48 2.60
CA ALA A 92 4.13 -5.05 1.85
C ALA A 92 3.99 -4.77 0.35
N ILE A 93 5.11 -4.70 -0.34
CA ILE A 93 5.19 -4.60 -1.81
C ILE A 93 5.90 -5.82 -2.38
N LEU A 94 5.30 -6.41 -3.40
CA LEU A 94 6.00 -7.34 -4.29
C LEU A 94 6.30 -6.66 -5.62
N LYS A 95 7.58 -6.52 -5.95
CA LYS A 95 8.01 -6.11 -7.30
C LYS A 95 7.96 -7.32 -8.23
N THR A 96 7.01 -7.32 -9.14
CA THR A 96 6.80 -8.44 -10.06
C THR A 96 7.78 -8.41 -11.25
N THR A 97 8.19 -9.60 -11.71
CA THR A 97 9.01 -9.79 -12.90
C THR A 97 8.24 -10.54 -13.98
N LYS A 98 8.78 -10.60 -15.21
CA LYS A 98 8.16 -11.34 -16.30
C LYS A 98 8.07 -12.85 -16.02
N ASP A 99 9.01 -13.40 -15.26
CA ASP A 99 9.05 -14.84 -14.93
C ASP A 99 7.90 -15.26 -13.99
N MET A 100 7.37 -14.28 -13.25
CA MET A 100 6.20 -14.46 -12.39
C MET A 100 4.87 -14.47 -13.17
N ALA A 101 4.90 -14.15 -14.46
CA ALA A 101 3.72 -14.03 -15.30
C ALA A 101 3.48 -15.26 -16.19
N PHE A 102 2.25 -15.43 -16.65
CA PHE A 102 1.96 -16.31 -17.78
C PHE A 102 2.54 -15.70 -19.06
N GLY A 103 3.42 -16.42 -19.76
CA GLY A 103 4.12 -15.88 -20.93
C GLY A 103 3.19 -15.36 -22.04
N ARG A 104 2.00 -15.97 -22.20
CA ARG A 104 1.02 -15.56 -23.21
C ARG A 104 0.27 -14.27 -22.86
N THR A 105 -0.09 -14.08 -21.59
CA THR A 105 -1.03 -13.01 -21.19
C THR A 105 -0.37 -11.88 -20.40
N GLY A 106 0.83 -12.11 -19.86
CA GLY A 106 1.49 -11.18 -18.93
C GLY A 106 0.81 -11.08 -17.56
N ILE A 107 -0.23 -11.89 -17.31
CA ILE A 107 -0.92 -11.91 -16.02
C ILE A 107 -0.02 -12.58 -14.99
N ILE A 108 0.19 -11.91 -13.85
CA ILE A 108 0.94 -12.46 -12.72
C ILE A 108 0.21 -13.68 -12.17
N ARG A 109 0.96 -14.78 -11.98
CA ARG A 109 0.39 -16.01 -11.42
C ARG A 109 -0.09 -15.75 -9.99
N SER A 110 -1.27 -16.24 -9.67
CA SER A 110 -1.96 -15.96 -8.40
C SER A 110 -1.18 -16.40 -7.17
N HIS A 111 -0.37 -17.47 -7.26
CA HIS A 111 0.42 -17.92 -6.12
C HIS A 111 1.41 -16.87 -5.62
N TYR A 112 1.97 -16.00 -6.46
CA TYR A 112 2.84 -14.92 -5.98
C TYR A 112 2.06 -13.87 -5.17
N ILE A 113 0.83 -13.59 -5.58
CA ILE A 113 -0.07 -12.67 -4.87
C ILE A 113 -0.49 -13.29 -3.54
N PHE A 114 -0.85 -14.58 -3.56
CA PHE A 114 -1.19 -15.34 -2.37
C PHE A 114 -0.02 -15.39 -1.38
N SER A 115 1.18 -15.74 -1.83
CA SER A 115 2.36 -15.83 -0.96
C SER A 115 2.72 -14.49 -0.31
N LEU A 116 2.55 -13.36 -1.01
CA LEU A 116 2.69 -12.03 -0.40
C LEU A 116 1.64 -11.80 0.69
N ALA A 117 0.37 -12.10 0.40
CA ALA A 117 -0.72 -11.88 1.33
C ALA A 117 -0.61 -12.76 2.59
N ASP A 118 -0.27 -14.03 2.40
CA ASP A 118 -0.08 -15.02 3.48
C ASP A 118 1.10 -14.64 4.37
N SER A 119 2.26 -14.34 3.76
CA SER A 119 3.46 -13.91 4.50
C SER A 119 3.23 -12.62 5.28
N LEU A 120 2.52 -11.65 4.70
CA LEU A 120 2.15 -10.42 5.40
C LEU A 120 1.18 -10.68 6.56
N ALA A 121 0.17 -11.53 6.35
CA ALA A 121 -0.79 -11.87 7.40
C ALA A 121 -0.10 -12.52 8.61
N ILE A 122 0.81 -13.46 8.37
CA ILE A 122 1.62 -14.09 9.41
C ILE A 122 2.50 -13.05 10.12
N SER A 123 3.16 -12.18 9.36
CA SER A 123 4.06 -11.14 9.90
C SER A 123 3.35 -10.17 10.85
N ILE A 124 2.07 -9.88 10.61
CA ILE A 124 1.26 -8.97 11.43
C ILE A 124 0.92 -9.57 12.80
N ILE A 125 0.89 -10.90 12.95
CA ILE A 125 0.49 -11.51 14.22
C ILE A 125 1.59 -11.33 15.29
N ASP A 126 1.21 -10.81 16.45
CA ASP A 126 2.11 -10.62 17.60
C ASP A 126 2.37 -11.94 18.36
N THR A 127 3.05 -12.89 17.71
CA THR A 127 3.38 -14.20 18.29
C THR A 127 4.65 -14.77 17.65
N GLU A 128 5.33 -15.65 18.38
CA GLU A 128 6.51 -16.39 17.87
C GLU A 128 6.13 -17.47 16.85
N VAL A 129 4.92 -18.02 16.96
CA VAL A 129 4.43 -19.09 16.06
C VAL A 129 3.04 -18.75 15.58
N ALA A 130 2.91 -18.59 14.26
CA ALA A 130 1.65 -18.33 13.56
C ALA A 130 1.54 -19.22 12.33
N LEU A 131 0.32 -19.69 12.05
CA LEU A 131 0.00 -20.57 10.93
C LEU A 131 -1.33 -20.13 10.31
N THR A 132 -1.39 -20.12 8.99
CA THR A 132 -2.63 -19.84 8.26
C THR A 132 -3.52 -21.09 8.25
N GLY A 133 -4.63 -21.04 8.99
CA GLY A 133 -5.59 -22.14 9.02
C GLY A 133 -6.49 -22.19 7.78
N ILE A 134 -7.07 -21.04 7.40
CA ILE A 134 -7.97 -20.91 6.25
C ILE A 134 -7.64 -19.60 5.53
N ALA A 135 -7.59 -19.65 4.21
CA ALA A 135 -7.50 -18.46 3.37
C ALA A 135 -8.60 -18.48 2.31
N ARG A 136 -9.25 -17.33 2.10
CA ARG A 136 -10.22 -17.14 1.02
C ARG A 136 -9.80 -15.93 0.21
N LEU A 137 -9.52 -16.16 -1.07
CA LEU A 137 -9.18 -15.12 -2.03
C LEU A 137 -10.31 -15.04 -3.06
N SER A 138 -10.73 -13.82 -3.38
CA SER A 138 -11.80 -13.51 -4.34
C SER A 138 -11.33 -12.47 -5.34
#